data_AF-A0A1D2W7X5-F1
#
_entry.id   AF-A0A1D2W7X5-F1
#
_cell.length_a   1.000
_cell.length_b   1.000
_cell.length_c   1.000
_cell.angle_alpha   90.00
_cell.angle_beta   90.00
_cell.angle_gamma   90.00
#
_symmetry.space_group_name_H-M   'P 1'
#
loop_
_entity.id
_entity.type
_entity.pdbx_description
1 polymer ?
#
loop_
_entity_poly.entity_id
_entity_poly.type
_entity_poly.pdbx_seq_one_letter_code
_entity_poly.pdbx_strand_id
1 'polypeptide(L)'
;METQCRCGDACIQPASTVLKDIESFYRACALCKTWNLKKFSPLASQIDIGKINTTFGLCDCGRRHLDIVVAHVLKIMIDEGIKDERSTLRDTCVPIITPAYPLNSAPYLPKNSLVILSDEVNEKCAQRIIKEVREVKGVLKGNIRETAGIKDSDLSPNVYELLAGCDMRCDIVQTPYGTLCIHKDQGKIHIEFPQVKSPKIEILQKVLEKYDAPSVLDCTCGPGTLGITCLKAGAREVVFNDIWSPAVAMTAINLETNGFSVDTWDPEKDVIAEGGKFKVLSLDIRQLKNVLDEKFDICIIDAFPGIDTEEFVEAAGKLGKEVVVI
;
A
#
# COMPACT_ATOMS: atom_id res chain seq x y z
N MET A 1 15.04 -14.08 -4.20
CA MET A 1 14.08 -14.62 -3.19
C MET A 1 12.82 -15.19 -3.87
N GLU A 2 12.25 -16.32 -3.41
CA GLU A 2 10.91 -16.74 -3.88
C GLU A 2 9.84 -15.80 -3.28
N THR A 3 9.33 -14.86 -4.07
CA THR A 3 8.34 -13.88 -3.64
C THR A 3 6.93 -14.45 -3.72
N GLN A 4 6.54 -15.33 -2.78
CA GLN A 4 5.18 -15.84 -2.72
C GLN A 4 4.32 -15.03 -1.75
N CYS A 5 3.11 -14.65 -2.18
CA CYS A 5 2.16 -14.00 -1.30
C CYS A 5 1.56 -15.00 -0.30
N ARG A 6 1.19 -14.52 0.89
CA ARG A 6 0.58 -15.35 1.96
C ARG A 6 -0.70 -16.09 1.53
N CYS A 7 -1.40 -15.62 0.50
CA CYS A 7 -2.59 -16.29 -0.01
C CYS A 7 -2.28 -17.42 -1.02
N GLY A 8 -1.01 -17.67 -1.32
CA GLY A 8 -0.58 -18.68 -2.29
C GLY A 8 -0.67 -18.23 -3.76
N ASP A 9 -1.36 -17.14 -4.06
CA ASP A 9 -1.49 -16.60 -5.41
C ASP A 9 -0.29 -15.74 -5.83
N ALA A 10 -0.19 -15.48 -7.14
CA ALA A 10 0.79 -14.57 -7.75
C ALA A 10 0.44 -13.07 -7.54
N CYS A 11 0.21 -12.66 -6.29
CA CYS A 11 -0.11 -11.26 -5.94
C CYS A 11 1.13 -10.34 -5.94
N ILE A 12 2.33 -10.91 -5.84
CA ILE A 12 3.59 -10.19 -5.92
C ILE A 12 4.18 -10.47 -7.30
N GLN A 13 4.41 -9.42 -8.08
CA GLN A 13 4.89 -9.55 -9.45
C GLN A 13 5.99 -8.52 -9.74
N PRO A 14 6.93 -8.82 -10.66
CA PRO A 14 7.89 -7.83 -11.12
C PRO A 14 7.18 -6.59 -11.69
N ALA A 15 7.75 -5.41 -11.48
CA ALA A 15 7.19 -4.14 -11.93
C ALA A 15 6.88 -4.15 -13.44
N SER A 16 7.75 -4.77 -14.25
CA SER A 16 7.53 -4.94 -15.70
C SER A 16 6.24 -5.70 -16.05
N THR A 17 5.82 -6.63 -15.20
CA THR A 17 4.59 -7.41 -15.38
C THR A 17 3.37 -6.59 -14.96
N VAL A 18 3.43 -5.94 -13.80
CA VAL A 18 2.33 -5.11 -13.29
C VAL A 18 2.04 -3.93 -14.22
N LEU A 19 3.08 -3.31 -14.78
CA LEU A 19 2.97 -2.11 -15.61
C LEU A 19 2.50 -2.37 -17.04
N LYS A 20 2.60 -3.61 -17.54
CA LYS A 20 2.35 -3.95 -18.96
C LYS A 20 1.00 -3.45 -19.48
N ASP A 21 -0.06 -3.60 -18.68
CA ASP A 21 -1.43 -3.29 -19.10
C ASP A 21 -2.11 -2.24 -18.20
N ILE A 22 -1.32 -1.52 -17.38
CA ILE A 22 -1.84 -0.70 -16.27
C ILE A 22 -2.80 0.40 -16.74
N GLU A 23 -2.52 1.06 -17.87
CA GLU A 23 -3.36 2.15 -18.40
C GLU A 23 -4.79 1.68 -18.75
N SER A 24 -4.92 0.42 -19.16
CA SER A 24 -6.20 -0.16 -19.58
C SER A 24 -6.89 -0.97 -18.48
N PHE A 25 -6.21 -1.18 -17.35
CA PHE A 25 -6.60 -2.13 -16.31
C PHE A 25 -8.01 -1.84 -15.74
N TYR A 26 -8.27 -0.57 -15.40
CA TYR A 26 -9.58 -0.12 -14.89
C TYR A 26 -10.51 0.50 -15.96
N ARG A 27 -10.09 0.50 -17.23
CA ARG A 27 -10.82 1.19 -18.29
C ARG A 27 -12.13 0.47 -18.61
N ALA A 28 -13.20 1.23 -18.82
CA ALA A 28 -14.46 0.70 -19.34
C ALA A 28 -14.28 0.20 -20.78
N CYS A 29 -14.88 -0.94 -21.14
CA CYS A 29 -15.07 -1.29 -22.54
C CYS A 29 -16.32 -0.59 -23.10
N ALA A 30 -16.56 -0.67 -24.42
CA ALA A 30 -17.72 -0.05 -25.05
C ALA A 30 -19.09 -0.55 -24.53
N LEU A 31 -19.12 -1.75 -23.95
CA LEU A 31 -20.32 -2.37 -23.40
C LEU A 31 -20.48 -2.16 -21.88
N CYS A 32 -19.49 -1.55 -21.22
CA CYS A 32 -19.59 -1.25 -19.80
C CYS A 32 -20.65 -0.18 -19.57
N LYS A 33 -21.65 -0.50 -18.74
CA LYS A 33 -22.68 0.47 -18.33
C LYS A 33 -22.10 1.47 -17.33
N THR A 34 -22.37 2.75 -17.56
CA THR A 34 -22.12 3.82 -16.58
C THR A 34 -23.16 3.80 -15.48
N TRP A 35 -22.72 3.98 -14.24
CA TRP A 35 -23.58 4.03 -13.05
C TRP A 35 -23.35 5.35 -12.31
N ASN A 36 -24.44 6.01 -11.90
CA ASN A 36 -24.40 7.30 -11.22
C ASN A 36 -25.14 7.20 -9.88
N LEU A 37 -24.61 6.38 -8.96
CA LEU A 37 -25.20 6.25 -7.63
C LEU A 37 -24.76 7.42 -6.74
N LYS A 38 -25.73 8.00 -6.04
CA LYS A 38 -25.49 9.02 -5.01
C LYS A 38 -24.91 8.33 -3.78
N LYS A 39 -23.64 8.58 -3.51
CA LYS A 39 -22.88 7.90 -2.45
C LYS A 39 -23.42 8.13 -1.03
N PHE A 40 -24.11 9.24 -0.82
CA PHE A 40 -24.66 9.68 0.46
C PHE A 40 -26.16 9.41 0.60
N SER A 41 -26.80 8.83 -0.42
CA SER A 41 -28.22 8.47 -0.35
C SER A 41 -28.34 6.98 -0.03
N PRO A 42 -29.37 6.57 0.73
CA PRO A 42 -29.62 5.16 1.01
C PRO A 42 -29.67 4.33 -0.27
N LEU A 43 -29.01 3.17 -0.31
CA LEU A 43 -28.95 2.34 -1.51
C LEU A 43 -30.36 1.90 -1.93
N ALA A 44 -31.21 1.52 -0.96
CA ALA A 44 -32.59 1.10 -1.17
C ALA A 44 -33.47 2.13 -1.90
N SER A 45 -33.12 3.41 -1.79
CA SER A 45 -33.84 4.51 -2.46
C SER A 45 -33.47 4.67 -3.94
N GLN A 46 -32.42 3.98 -4.41
CA GLN A 46 -31.83 4.15 -5.73
C GLN A 46 -31.92 2.89 -6.60
N ILE A 47 -31.80 1.71 -5.99
CA ILE A 47 -31.84 0.40 -6.65
C ILE A 47 -32.64 -0.56 -5.79
N ASP A 48 -33.41 -1.43 -6.46
CA ASP A 48 -34.00 -2.62 -5.84
C ASP A 48 -32.89 -3.59 -5.37
N ILE A 49 -32.62 -3.59 -4.07
CA ILE A 49 -31.55 -4.36 -3.43
C ILE A 49 -31.69 -5.86 -3.72
N GLY A 50 -32.94 -6.36 -3.84
CA GLY A 50 -33.23 -7.77 -4.13
C GLY A 50 -32.69 -8.23 -5.49
N LYS A 51 -32.40 -7.31 -6.42
CA LYS A 51 -31.80 -7.62 -7.73
C LYS A 51 -30.28 -7.68 -7.72
N ILE A 52 -29.63 -7.21 -6.65
CA ILE A 52 -28.17 -7.19 -6.56
C ILE A 52 -27.68 -8.59 -6.22
N ASN A 53 -26.90 -9.17 -7.13
CA ASN A 53 -26.34 -10.52 -7.04
C ASN A 53 -24.98 -10.59 -7.75
N THR A 54 -24.44 -11.81 -7.89
CA THR A 54 -23.11 -12.07 -8.47
C THR A 54 -22.93 -11.61 -9.92
N THR A 55 -24.00 -11.39 -10.69
CA THR A 55 -23.94 -10.94 -12.10
C THR A 55 -24.42 -9.50 -12.29
N PHE A 56 -25.09 -8.91 -11.30
CA PHE A 56 -25.62 -7.54 -11.40
C PHE A 56 -24.51 -6.53 -11.74
N GLY A 57 -24.72 -5.77 -12.81
CA GLY A 57 -23.79 -4.76 -13.32
C GLY A 57 -22.41 -5.26 -13.78
N LEU A 58 -22.20 -6.58 -13.85
CA LEU A 58 -21.00 -7.17 -14.44
C LEU A 58 -21.08 -7.05 -15.97
N CYS A 59 -20.03 -6.53 -16.59
CA CYS A 59 -19.90 -6.50 -18.04
C CYS A 59 -19.27 -7.80 -18.56
N ASP A 60 -19.53 -8.15 -19.82
CA ASP A 60 -18.94 -9.32 -20.50
C ASP A 60 -17.40 -9.25 -20.57
N CYS A 61 -16.82 -8.05 -20.51
CA CYS A 61 -15.36 -7.89 -20.37
C CYS A 61 -14.82 -8.33 -18.99
N GLY A 62 -15.70 -8.78 -18.09
CA GLY A 62 -15.36 -9.28 -16.76
C GLY A 62 -15.15 -8.19 -15.71
N ARG A 63 -15.49 -6.93 -16.01
CA ARG A 63 -15.31 -5.78 -15.10
C ARG A 63 -16.66 -5.24 -14.62
N ARG A 64 -16.66 -4.68 -13.41
CA ARG A 64 -17.83 -4.05 -12.78
C ARG A 64 -17.47 -2.67 -12.23
N HIS A 65 -18.36 -1.70 -12.38
CA HIS A 65 -18.16 -0.35 -11.84
C HIS A 65 -18.02 -0.38 -10.32
N LEU A 66 -17.06 0.37 -9.76
CA LEU A 66 -16.75 0.39 -8.31
C LEU A 66 -18.00 0.56 -7.43
N ASP A 67 -18.86 1.54 -7.73
CA ASP A 67 -20.05 1.79 -6.91
C ASP A 67 -21.02 0.59 -6.88
N ILE A 68 -21.04 -0.25 -7.93
CA ILE A 68 -21.86 -1.47 -7.96
C ILE A 68 -21.20 -2.60 -7.18
N VAL A 69 -19.86 -2.67 -7.19
CA VAL A 69 -19.11 -3.58 -6.30
C VAL A 69 -19.43 -3.24 -4.84
N VAL A 70 -19.33 -1.96 -4.46
CA VAL A 70 -19.66 -1.50 -3.10
C VAL A 70 -21.14 -1.69 -2.78
N ALA A 71 -22.06 -1.49 -3.74
CA ALA A 71 -23.48 -1.78 -3.54
C ALA A 71 -23.73 -3.27 -3.22
N HIS A 72 -23.01 -4.18 -3.88
CA HIS A 72 -23.11 -5.61 -3.60
C HIS A 72 -22.55 -5.97 -2.23
N VAL A 73 -21.43 -5.37 -1.82
CA VAL A 73 -20.91 -5.48 -0.44
C VAL A 73 -21.95 -5.00 0.57
N LEU A 74 -22.54 -3.81 0.36
CA LEU A 74 -23.55 -3.25 1.25
C LEU A 74 -24.78 -4.17 1.35
N LYS A 75 -25.25 -4.71 0.23
CA LYS A 75 -26.35 -5.69 0.22
C LYS A 75 -26.04 -6.89 1.10
N ILE A 76 -24.83 -7.45 1.00
CA ILE A 76 -24.42 -8.58 1.86
C ILE A 76 -24.41 -8.16 3.33
N MET A 77 -23.87 -6.98 3.65
CA MET A 77 -23.87 -6.47 5.04
C MET A 77 -25.28 -6.24 5.59
N ILE A 78 -26.25 -5.85 4.75
CA ILE A 78 -27.66 -5.74 5.13
C ILE A 78 -28.26 -7.12 5.38
N ASP A 79 -28.06 -8.09 4.47
CA ASP A 79 -28.55 -9.45 4.64
C ASP A 79 -28.02 -10.13 5.91
N GLU A 80 -26.78 -9.80 6.31
CA GLU A 80 -26.14 -10.31 7.52
C GLU A 80 -26.48 -9.50 8.78
N GLY A 81 -27.32 -8.46 8.66
CA GLY A 81 -27.76 -7.62 9.78
C GLY A 81 -26.70 -6.69 10.35
N ILE A 82 -25.59 -6.47 9.63
CA ILE A 82 -24.52 -5.52 10.02
C ILE A 82 -24.92 -4.08 9.65
N LYS A 83 -25.59 -3.93 8.51
CA LYS A 83 -26.11 -2.65 8.00
C LYS A 83 -27.64 -2.74 7.84
N ASP A 84 -28.27 -1.60 7.57
CA ASP A 84 -29.71 -1.50 7.34
C ASP A 84 -30.05 -0.80 6.00
N GLU A 85 -31.34 -0.72 5.68
CA GLU A 85 -31.79 -0.09 4.42
C GLU A 85 -31.49 1.42 4.31
N ARG A 86 -31.15 2.08 5.43
CA ARG A 86 -30.78 3.50 5.47
C ARG A 86 -29.30 3.72 5.15
N SER A 87 -28.52 2.65 5.17
CA SER A 87 -27.08 2.68 4.92
C SER A 87 -26.77 3.08 3.47
N THR A 88 -25.61 3.70 3.28
CA THR A 88 -25.19 4.32 2.02
C THR A 88 -23.88 3.69 1.52
N LEU A 89 -23.52 3.96 0.27
CA LEU A 89 -22.24 3.50 -0.28
C LEU A 89 -21.04 4.10 0.48
N ARG A 90 -21.19 5.33 0.99
CA ARG A 90 -20.11 6.07 1.66
C ARG A 90 -19.70 5.43 2.99
N ASP A 91 -20.65 4.89 3.75
CA ASP A 91 -20.44 4.30 5.08
C ASP A 91 -20.35 2.77 5.06
N THR A 92 -20.36 2.15 3.87
CA THR A 92 -20.23 0.69 3.73
C THR A 92 -18.81 0.22 4.09
N CYS A 93 -17.81 0.77 3.40
CA CYS A 93 -16.40 0.40 3.56
C CYS A 93 -15.51 1.45 2.87
N VAL A 94 -14.21 1.42 3.18
CA VAL A 94 -13.18 2.09 2.38
C VAL A 94 -12.72 1.15 1.26
N PRO A 95 -12.98 1.48 -0.02
CA PRO A 95 -12.49 0.69 -1.14
C PRO A 95 -11.01 1.01 -1.42
N ILE A 96 -10.16 -0.01 -1.38
CA ILE A 96 -8.71 0.09 -1.59
C ILE A 96 -8.37 -0.71 -2.85
N ILE A 97 -8.26 -0.01 -3.99
CA ILE A 97 -8.00 -0.64 -5.29
C ILE A 97 -6.56 -1.16 -5.39
N THR A 98 -6.35 -2.18 -6.21
CA THR A 98 -5.02 -2.73 -6.46
C THR A 98 -4.93 -3.35 -7.87
N PRO A 99 -3.95 -2.95 -8.70
CA PRO A 99 -2.92 -1.95 -8.41
C PRO A 99 -3.49 -0.53 -8.22
N ALA A 100 -2.92 0.26 -7.31
CA ALA A 100 -3.41 1.60 -7.02
C ALA A 100 -2.57 2.64 -7.78
N TYR A 101 -3.24 3.47 -8.57
CA TYR A 101 -2.63 4.61 -9.25
C TYR A 101 -3.68 5.73 -9.38
N PRO A 102 -3.27 6.99 -9.63
CA PRO A 102 -4.21 8.10 -9.78
C PRO A 102 -5.18 7.85 -10.95
N LEU A 103 -6.49 7.97 -10.70
CA LEU A 103 -7.54 7.77 -11.69
C LEU A 103 -8.31 9.06 -11.92
N ASN A 104 -8.69 9.31 -13.18
CA ASN A 104 -9.51 10.45 -13.57
C ASN A 104 -11.03 10.19 -13.42
N SER A 105 -11.41 8.94 -13.18
CA SER A 105 -12.81 8.52 -13.03
C SER A 105 -12.92 7.31 -12.11
N ALA A 106 -14.15 6.98 -11.70
CA ALA A 106 -14.41 5.74 -10.99
C ALA A 106 -13.96 4.52 -11.83
N PRO A 107 -13.25 3.55 -11.23
CA PRO A 107 -12.71 2.41 -11.95
C PRO A 107 -13.79 1.36 -12.27
N TYR A 108 -13.57 0.63 -13.36
CA TYR A 108 -14.24 -0.64 -13.64
C TYR A 108 -13.31 -1.77 -13.20
N LEU A 109 -13.65 -2.38 -12.06
CA LEU A 109 -12.82 -3.32 -11.36
C LEU A 109 -12.87 -4.71 -12.01
N PRO A 110 -11.72 -5.30 -12.39
CA PRO A 110 -11.63 -6.72 -12.72
C PRO A 110 -11.71 -7.59 -11.46
N LYS A 111 -11.67 -8.91 -11.65
CA LYS A 111 -11.59 -9.89 -10.55
C LYS A 111 -10.35 -9.60 -9.68
N ASN A 112 -10.48 -9.76 -8.36
CA ASN A 112 -9.39 -9.67 -7.38
C ASN A 112 -8.61 -8.34 -7.39
N SER A 113 -9.26 -7.22 -7.71
CA SER A 113 -8.60 -5.90 -7.78
C SER A 113 -9.01 -4.93 -6.67
N LEU A 114 -9.68 -5.42 -5.63
CA LEU A 114 -10.17 -4.59 -4.52
C LEU A 114 -9.92 -5.27 -3.18
N VAL A 115 -9.38 -4.51 -2.24
CA VAL A 115 -9.42 -4.79 -0.80
C VAL A 115 -10.43 -3.84 -0.19
N ILE A 116 -11.24 -4.29 0.76
CA ILE A 116 -12.15 -3.41 1.50
C ILE A 116 -11.73 -3.34 2.96
N LEU A 117 -11.91 -2.17 3.58
CA LEU A 117 -11.73 -1.93 5.01
C LEU A 117 -13.04 -1.46 5.63
N SER A 118 -13.48 -2.08 6.71
CA SER A 118 -14.66 -1.68 7.48
C SER A 118 -14.44 -1.98 8.96
N ASP A 119 -14.91 -1.14 9.86
CA ASP A 119 -14.85 -1.37 11.31
C ASP A 119 -15.99 -2.29 11.81
N GLU A 120 -17.08 -2.41 11.05
CA GLU A 120 -18.28 -3.15 11.43
C GLU A 120 -18.34 -4.59 10.89
N VAL A 121 -17.54 -4.92 9.87
CA VAL A 121 -17.57 -6.24 9.24
C VAL A 121 -17.12 -7.36 10.20
N ASN A 122 -17.77 -8.52 10.10
CA ASN A 122 -17.42 -9.74 10.85
C ASN A 122 -16.98 -10.87 9.90
N GLU A 123 -16.41 -11.93 10.45
CA GLU A 123 -15.81 -13.03 9.67
C GLU A 123 -16.82 -13.71 8.74
N LYS A 124 -18.04 -14.00 9.23
CA LYS A 124 -19.11 -14.61 8.42
C LYS A 124 -19.43 -13.75 7.18
N CYS A 125 -19.61 -12.45 7.39
CA CYS A 125 -19.87 -11.51 6.30
C CYS A 125 -18.67 -11.40 5.36
N ALA A 126 -17.44 -11.34 5.88
CA ALA A 126 -16.21 -11.26 5.10
C ALA A 126 -16.06 -12.46 4.15
N GLN A 127 -16.30 -13.68 4.64
CA GLN A 127 -16.25 -14.90 3.83
C GLN A 127 -17.31 -14.87 2.71
N ARG A 128 -18.51 -14.38 3.02
CA ARG A 128 -19.58 -14.24 2.03
C ARG A 128 -19.26 -13.20 0.96
N ILE A 129 -18.65 -12.08 1.35
CA ILE A 129 -18.17 -11.05 0.42
C ILE A 129 -17.16 -11.63 -0.56
N ILE A 130 -16.12 -12.34 -0.08
CA ILE A 130 -15.12 -12.97 -0.96
C ILE A 130 -15.76 -13.97 -1.94
N LYS A 131 -16.77 -14.71 -1.48
CA LYS A 131 -17.46 -15.71 -2.31
C LYS A 131 -18.36 -15.09 -3.38
N GLU A 132 -19.09 -14.01 -3.06
CA GLU A 132 -20.13 -13.44 -3.93
C GLU A 132 -19.65 -12.22 -4.74
N VAL A 133 -18.67 -11.47 -4.24
CA VAL A 133 -18.18 -10.22 -4.85
C VAL A 133 -16.78 -10.44 -5.44
N ARG A 134 -16.73 -10.98 -6.66
CA ARG A 134 -15.49 -11.42 -7.34
C ARG A 134 -14.36 -10.37 -7.42
N GLU A 135 -14.69 -9.08 -7.38
CA GLU A 135 -13.71 -8.00 -7.45
C GLU A 135 -12.97 -7.84 -6.12
N VAL A 136 -13.62 -8.18 -5.00
CA VAL A 136 -13.04 -8.14 -3.66
C VAL A 136 -12.15 -9.36 -3.46
N LYS A 137 -10.84 -9.13 -3.30
CA LYS A 137 -9.89 -10.19 -2.94
C LYS A 137 -9.59 -10.28 -1.45
N GLY A 138 -9.86 -9.22 -0.68
CA GLY A 138 -9.53 -9.17 0.75
C GLY A 138 -10.49 -8.28 1.52
N VAL A 139 -10.79 -8.69 2.76
CA VAL A 139 -11.65 -7.97 3.69
C VAL A 139 -10.89 -7.71 4.98
N LEU A 140 -10.60 -6.45 5.24
CA LEU A 140 -9.94 -5.97 6.45
C LEU A 140 -10.96 -5.40 7.44
N LYS A 141 -10.75 -5.69 8.72
CA LYS A 141 -11.45 -5.06 9.83
C LYS A 141 -10.57 -4.01 10.51
N GLY A 142 -11.09 -2.78 10.63
CA GLY A 142 -10.39 -1.70 11.32
C GLY A 142 -10.91 -0.32 10.93
N ASN A 143 -10.42 0.69 11.64
CA ASN A 143 -10.80 2.09 11.42
C ASN A 143 -9.74 2.83 10.59
N ILE A 144 -10.13 3.40 9.45
CA ILE A 144 -9.23 4.18 8.58
C ILE A 144 -8.59 5.39 9.28
N ARG A 145 -9.18 5.87 10.38
CA ARG A 145 -8.62 6.97 11.19
C ARG A 145 -7.45 6.53 12.07
N GLU A 146 -7.31 5.24 12.30
CA GLU A 146 -6.21 4.66 13.06
C GLU A 146 -5.14 4.20 12.07
N THR A 147 -3.92 4.73 12.20
CA THR A 147 -2.83 4.42 11.27
C THR A 147 -2.28 3.02 11.54
N ALA A 148 -2.26 2.16 10.53
CA ALA A 148 -1.59 0.85 10.64
C ALA A 148 -0.07 1.02 10.60
N GLY A 149 0.63 0.37 11.53
CA GLY A 149 2.07 0.49 11.76
C GLY A 149 2.42 0.76 13.23
N ILE A 150 3.69 1.04 13.48
CA ILE A 150 4.22 1.43 14.80
C ILE A 150 4.77 2.86 14.70
N LYS A 151 4.40 3.70 15.66
CA LYS A 151 4.75 5.13 15.68
C LYS A 151 6.08 5.41 16.38
N ASP A 152 6.39 4.63 17.41
CA ASP A 152 7.59 4.72 18.23
C ASP A 152 7.80 3.35 18.91
N SER A 153 9.03 3.03 19.32
CA SER A 153 9.40 1.79 20.02
C SER A 153 8.60 1.54 21.30
N ASP A 154 8.17 2.61 21.95
CA ASP A 154 7.44 2.55 23.22
C ASP A 154 5.92 2.36 23.05
N LEU A 155 5.43 2.34 21.81
CA LEU A 155 4.01 2.26 21.47
C LEU A 155 3.65 0.90 20.88
N SER A 156 2.47 0.41 21.24
CA SER A 156 1.93 -0.80 20.60
C SER A 156 1.59 -0.52 19.13
N PRO A 157 1.90 -1.46 18.21
CA PRO A 157 1.53 -1.32 16.82
C PRO A 157 0.00 -1.38 16.68
N ASN A 158 -0.50 -0.70 15.66
CA ASN A 158 -1.87 -0.85 15.21
C ASN A 158 -1.90 -1.60 13.88
N VAL A 159 -2.84 -2.53 13.73
CA VAL A 159 -3.03 -3.32 12.51
C VAL A 159 -4.51 -3.49 12.22
N TYR A 160 -4.88 -3.53 10.94
CA TYR A 160 -6.19 -3.99 10.52
C TYR A 160 -6.18 -5.51 10.41
N GLU A 161 -7.20 -6.14 10.96
CA GLU A 161 -7.34 -7.59 10.97
C GLU A 161 -7.80 -8.09 9.59
N LEU A 162 -7.09 -9.04 8.99
CA LEU A 162 -7.56 -9.71 7.77
C LEU A 162 -8.58 -10.79 8.14
N LEU A 163 -9.85 -10.56 7.85
CA LEU A 163 -10.92 -11.51 8.14
C LEU A 163 -11.10 -12.57 7.03
N ALA A 164 -10.83 -12.22 5.78
CA ALA A 164 -10.94 -13.14 4.65
C ALA A 164 -10.10 -12.70 3.45
N GLY A 165 -9.58 -13.68 2.70
CA GLY A 165 -8.91 -13.46 1.42
C GLY A 165 -7.45 -12.99 1.54
N CYS A 166 -7.09 -11.99 0.74
CA CYS A 166 -5.75 -11.43 0.61
C CYS A 166 -5.80 -9.91 0.50
N ASP A 167 -5.01 -9.22 1.31
CA ASP A 167 -4.89 -7.76 1.34
C ASP A 167 -3.60 -7.23 0.70
N MET A 168 -2.80 -8.08 0.04
CA MET A 168 -1.57 -7.65 -0.62
C MET A 168 -1.91 -6.61 -1.69
N ARG A 169 -1.57 -5.35 -1.47
CA ARG A 169 -1.83 -4.24 -2.39
C ARG A 169 -0.54 -3.90 -3.13
N CYS A 170 -0.64 -3.50 -4.39
CA CYS A 170 0.47 -2.89 -5.13
C CYS A 170 0.15 -1.43 -5.46
N ASP A 171 1.01 -0.51 -5.07
CA ASP A 171 0.93 0.91 -5.42
C ASP A 171 1.86 1.21 -6.60
N ILE A 172 1.36 1.96 -7.58
CA ILE A 172 2.15 2.45 -8.70
C ILE A 172 2.55 3.89 -8.40
N VAL A 173 3.83 4.09 -8.13
CA VAL A 173 4.39 5.40 -7.76
C VAL A 173 5.18 5.93 -8.95
N GLN A 174 4.78 7.09 -9.47
CA GLN A 174 5.51 7.76 -10.54
C GLN A 174 6.62 8.62 -9.94
N THR A 175 7.84 8.45 -10.43
CA THR A 175 9.01 9.25 -10.04
C THR A 175 9.74 9.78 -11.28
N PRO A 176 10.54 10.85 -11.15
CA PRO A 176 11.40 11.33 -12.25
C PRO A 176 12.41 10.28 -12.75
N TYR A 177 12.70 9.25 -11.94
CA TYR A 177 13.71 8.23 -12.21
C TYR A 177 13.10 6.89 -12.65
N GLY A 178 11.80 6.88 -12.94
CA GLY A 178 11.05 5.71 -13.37
C GLY A 178 9.86 5.39 -12.47
N THR A 179 8.96 4.55 -12.98
CA THR A 179 7.79 4.08 -12.23
C THR A 179 8.17 2.95 -11.27
N LEU A 180 7.67 3.01 -10.04
CA LEU A 180 7.85 1.99 -9.02
C LEU A 180 6.56 1.20 -8.80
N CYS A 181 6.70 -0.08 -8.46
CA CYS A 181 5.62 -0.92 -7.94
C CYS A 181 5.91 -1.24 -6.47
N ILE A 182 5.11 -0.69 -5.55
CA ILE A 182 5.31 -0.82 -4.09
C ILE A 182 4.22 -1.72 -3.52
N HIS A 183 4.59 -2.96 -3.24
CA HIS A 183 3.73 -3.94 -2.58
C HIS A 183 3.63 -3.65 -1.07
N LYS A 184 2.44 -3.87 -0.53
CA LYS A 184 2.10 -3.63 0.87
C LYS A 184 1.18 -4.74 1.39
N ASP A 185 1.54 -5.31 2.54
CA ASP A 185 0.60 -5.99 3.44
C ASP A 185 -0.37 -4.93 3.99
N GLN A 186 -1.50 -4.70 3.31
CA GLN A 186 -2.29 -3.49 3.55
C GLN A 186 -2.85 -3.40 4.98
N GLY A 187 -3.14 -4.52 5.64
CA GLY A 187 -3.56 -4.53 7.04
C GLY A 187 -2.47 -4.11 8.03
N LYS A 188 -1.19 -4.15 7.63
CA LYS A 188 -0.06 -3.83 8.51
C LYS A 188 0.65 -2.53 8.14
N ILE A 189 0.32 -1.92 7.00
CA ILE A 189 1.01 -0.74 6.49
C ILE A 189 0.01 0.38 6.28
N HIS A 190 0.41 1.61 6.61
CA HIS A 190 -0.42 2.79 6.45
C HIS A 190 -1.01 2.92 5.02
N ILE A 191 -2.31 3.23 4.94
CA ILE A 191 -3.00 3.46 3.69
C ILE A 191 -2.69 4.89 3.22
N GLU A 192 -1.80 4.99 2.24
CA GLU A 192 -1.64 6.20 1.43
C GLU A 192 -2.37 6.02 0.10
N PHE A 193 -3.13 7.05 -0.31
CA PHE A 193 -3.78 7.07 -1.62
C PHE A 193 -2.82 7.65 -2.66
N PRO A 194 -2.72 7.04 -3.86
CA PRO A 194 -1.83 7.53 -4.90
C PRO A 194 -2.17 8.97 -5.31
N GLN A 195 -1.15 9.80 -5.47
CA GLN A 195 -1.27 11.17 -5.96
C GLN A 195 -0.56 11.30 -7.30
N VAL A 196 -1.04 12.19 -8.19
CA VAL A 196 -0.41 12.45 -9.50
C VAL A 196 1.03 12.95 -9.32
N LYS A 197 1.26 13.75 -8.28
CA LYS A 197 2.57 14.22 -7.85
C LYS A 197 2.69 13.95 -6.36
N SER A 198 3.79 13.31 -5.95
CA SER A 198 4.08 13.09 -4.54
C SER A 198 4.97 14.23 -4.03
N PRO A 199 4.52 15.04 -3.06
CA PRO A 199 5.36 16.07 -2.44
C PRO A 199 6.66 15.51 -1.88
N LYS A 200 6.61 14.28 -1.34
CA LYS A 200 7.76 13.55 -0.81
C LYS A 200 8.84 13.34 -1.88
N ILE A 201 8.43 12.94 -3.09
CA ILE A 201 9.34 12.72 -4.22
C ILE A 201 9.91 14.04 -4.75
N GLU A 202 9.12 15.12 -4.76
CA GLU A 202 9.61 16.45 -5.18
C GLU A 202 10.66 17.02 -4.22
N ILE A 203 10.47 16.83 -2.90
CA ILE A 203 11.47 17.21 -1.89
C ILE A 203 12.75 16.38 -2.10
N LEU A 204 12.61 15.07 -2.22
CA LEU A 204 13.73 14.16 -2.41
C LEU A 204 14.53 14.48 -3.69
N GLN A 205 13.85 14.79 -4.79
CA GLN A 205 14.49 15.17 -6.06
C GLN A 205 15.45 16.35 -5.87
N LYS A 206 15.00 17.42 -5.20
CA LYS A 206 15.83 18.63 -4.98
C LYS A 206 17.06 18.36 -4.12
N VAL A 207 16.98 17.38 -3.22
CA VAL A 207 18.15 16.99 -2.40
C VAL A 207 19.11 16.16 -3.24
N LEU A 208 18.62 15.16 -3.98
CA LEU A 208 19.44 14.30 -4.82
C LEU A 208 20.23 15.08 -5.87
N GLU A 209 19.66 16.15 -6.43
CA GLU A 209 20.33 17.03 -7.41
C GLU A 209 21.61 17.72 -6.88
N LYS A 210 21.84 17.74 -5.55
CA LYS A 210 23.04 18.32 -4.94
C LYS A 210 24.24 17.36 -4.89
N TYR A 211 24.03 16.07 -5.13
CA TYR A 211 25.04 15.03 -4.94
C TYR A 211 25.26 14.22 -6.22
N ASP A 212 26.49 13.78 -6.43
CA ASP A 212 26.83 12.78 -7.46
C ASP A 212 26.95 11.41 -6.78
N ALA A 213 26.07 10.46 -7.18
CA ALA A 213 25.99 9.11 -6.62
C ALA A 213 26.07 9.02 -5.07
N PRO A 214 25.13 9.66 -4.33
CA PRO A 214 25.18 9.71 -2.87
C PRO A 214 25.04 8.33 -2.20
N SER A 215 25.58 8.20 -0.99
CA SER A 215 25.12 7.17 -0.04
C SER A 215 23.94 7.69 0.77
N VAL A 216 22.89 6.86 0.90
CA VAL A 216 21.64 7.26 1.53
C VAL A 216 21.27 6.33 2.67
N LEU A 217 20.85 6.89 3.79
CA LEU A 217 20.17 6.19 4.87
C LEU A 217 18.69 6.59 4.86
N ASP A 218 17.81 5.66 4.51
CA ASP A 218 16.35 5.83 4.63
C ASP A 218 15.93 5.34 6.01
N CYS A 219 15.87 6.26 6.99
CA CYS A 219 15.81 5.93 8.41
C CYS A 219 14.46 5.34 8.87
N THR A 220 13.38 5.68 8.18
CA THR A 220 12.00 5.26 8.46
C THR A 220 11.36 4.84 7.14
N CYS A 221 11.98 3.86 6.49
CA CYS A 221 11.79 3.56 5.07
C CYS A 221 10.40 3.04 4.72
N GLY A 222 9.61 2.59 5.70
CA GLY A 222 8.32 1.97 5.47
C GLY A 222 8.46 0.81 4.46
N PRO A 223 7.67 0.79 3.37
CA PRO A 223 7.79 -0.21 2.30
C PRO A 223 8.88 0.11 1.26
N GLY A 224 9.74 1.10 1.52
CA GLY A 224 10.95 1.39 0.75
C GLY A 224 10.80 2.38 -0.40
N THR A 225 9.69 3.10 -0.51
CA THR A 225 9.40 3.97 -1.67
C THR A 225 10.51 5.00 -1.93
N LEU A 226 10.98 5.70 -0.89
CA LEU A 226 11.95 6.79 -1.01
C LEU A 226 13.36 6.24 -1.27
N GLY A 227 13.84 5.28 -0.49
CA GLY A 227 15.14 4.65 -0.74
C GLY A 227 15.23 3.93 -2.10
N ILE A 228 14.16 3.27 -2.57
CA ILE A 228 14.14 2.68 -3.93
C ILE A 228 14.20 3.78 -5.00
N THR A 229 13.55 4.92 -4.76
CA THR A 229 13.69 6.10 -5.63
C THR A 229 15.13 6.57 -5.68
N CYS A 230 15.84 6.63 -4.55
CA CYS A 230 17.28 6.96 -4.51
C CYS A 230 18.13 5.97 -5.31
N LEU A 231 17.88 4.66 -5.18
CA LEU A 231 18.59 3.65 -5.99
C LEU A 231 18.33 3.86 -7.50
N LYS A 232 17.09 4.13 -7.91
CA LYS A 232 16.75 4.44 -9.31
C LYS A 232 17.40 5.75 -9.80
N ALA A 233 17.57 6.72 -8.92
CA ALA A 233 18.25 7.98 -9.19
C ALA A 233 19.78 7.83 -9.31
N GLY A 234 20.34 6.65 -9.02
CA GLY A 234 21.77 6.38 -9.14
C GLY A 234 22.56 6.53 -7.85
N ALA A 235 21.91 6.51 -6.68
CA ALA A 235 22.61 6.40 -5.40
C ALA A 235 23.62 5.23 -5.44
N ARG A 236 24.81 5.45 -4.86
CA ARG A 236 25.86 4.43 -4.79
C ARG A 236 25.40 3.25 -3.95
N GLU A 237 24.81 3.56 -2.81
CA GLU A 237 24.27 2.61 -1.85
C GLU A 237 23.10 3.22 -1.08
N VAL A 238 22.16 2.38 -0.64
CA VAL A 238 21.04 2.78 0.22
C VAL A 238 20.89 1.79 1.37
N VAL A 239 20.95 2.28 2.60
CA VAL A 239 20.56 1.53 3.79
C VAL A 239 19.12 1.88 4.13
N PHE A 240 18.26 0.87 4.14
CA PHE A 240 16.85 0.98 4.51
C PHE A 240 16.71 0.57 5.97
N ASN A 241 16.07 1.39 6.78
CA ASN A 241 15.74 1.06 8.15
C ASN A 241 14.28 1.38 8.43
N ASP A 242 13.59 0.51 9.17
CA ASP A 242 12.34 0.84 9.83
C ASP A 242 12.23 0.03 11.10
N ILE A 243 11.60 0.57 12.13
CA ILE A 243 11.33 -0.21 13.35
C ILE A 243 10.21 -1.25 13.12
N TRP A 244 9.38 -1.05 12.09
CA TRP A 244 8.28 -1.95 11.78
C TRP A 244 8.70 -3.12 10.88
N SER A 245 8.89 -4.30 11.48
CA SER A 245 9.32 -5.50 10.74
C SER A 245 8.48 -5.86 9.51
N PRO A 246 7.13 -5.73 9.51
CA PRO A 246 6.33 -5.91 8.30
C PRO A 246 6.64 -4.93 7.17
N ALA A 247 7.06 -3.70 7.49
CA ALA A 247 7.41 -2.71 6.49
C ALA A 247 8.74 -3.05 5.81
N VAL A 248 9.77 -3.38 6.58
CA VAL A 248 11.09 -3.77 6.04
C VAL A 248 11.05 -5.10 5.29
N ALA A 249 10.16 -6.02 5.67
CA ALA A 249 9.88 -7.20 4.86
C ALA A 249 9.27 -6.86 3.49
N MET A 250 8.37 -5.88 3.44
CA MET A 250 7.88 -5.36 2.16
C MET A 250 8.96 -4.61 1.40
N THR A 251 9.87 -3.90 2.06
CA THR A 251 11.02 -3.23 1.41
C THR A 251 11.89 -4.24 0.65
N ALA A 252 12.24 -5.37 1.24
CA ALA A 252 13.00 -6.42 0.56
C ALA A 252 12.26 -6.98 -0.67
N ILE A 253 10.95 -7.23 -0.55
CA ILE A 253 10.12 -7.66 -1.68
C ILE A 253 10.05 -6.55 -2.76
N ASN A 254 9.96 -5.29 -2.36
CA ASN A 254 9.88 -4.16 -3.27
C ASN A 254 11.20 -3.92 -3.99
N LEU A 255 12.34 -4.18 -3.36
CA LEU A 255 13.64 -4.17 -4.02
C LEU A 255 13.68 -5.19 -5.17
N GLU A 256 13.35 -6.46 -4.90
CA GLU A 256 13.29 -7.52 -5.93
C GLU A 256 12.33 -7.16 -7.06
N THR A 257 11.09 -6.77 -6.73
CA THR A 257 10.06 -6.48 -7.74
C THR A 257 10.40 -5.25 -8.59
N ASN A 258 11.21 -4.32 -8.08
CA ASN A 258 11.71 -3.16 -8.84
C ASN A 258 13.08 -3.41 -9.49
N GLY A 259 13.59 -4.64 -9.48
CA GLY A 259 14.78 -5.06 -10.22
C GLY A 259 16.10 -4.91 -9.47
N PHE A 260 16.06 -4.84 -8.14
CA PHE A 260 17.24 -4.88 -7.27
C PHE A 260 17.29 -6.25 -6.58
N SER A 261 18.15 -7.13 -7.06
CA SER A 261 18.28 -8.50 -6.54
C SER A 261 18.65 -8.52 -5.07
N VAL A 262 17.95 -9.35 -4.29
CA VAL A 262 18.24 -9.62 -2.88
C VAL A 262 19.08 -10.88 -2.81
N ASP A 263 20.31 -10.71 -2.35
CA ASP A 263 21.31 -11.78 -2.24
C ASP A 263 21.12 -12.59 -0.96
N THR A 264 20.77 -11.91 0.14
CA THR A 264 20.53 -12.54 1.44
C THR A 264 19.20 -12.06 2.03
N TRP A 265 18.50 -12.96 2.71
CA TRP A 265 17.25 -12.68 3.42
C TRP A 265 17.19 -13.51 4.70
N ASP A 266 17.13 -12.85 5.84
CA ASP A 266 17.09 -13.47 7.17
C ASP A 266 16.32 -12.58 8.16
N PRO A 267 15.01 -12.79 8.35
CA PRO A 267 14.17 -11.92 9.17
C PRO A 267 14.51 -11.94 10.67
N GLU A 268 15.37 -12.84 11.13
CA GLU A 268 15.78 -12.98 12.54
C GLU A 268 17.04 -12.18 12.90
N LYS A 269 17.64 -11.47 11.93
CA LYS A 269 18.86 -10.68 12.11
C LYS A 269 18.57 -9.18 12.09
N ASP A 270 19.49 -8.39 12.66
CA ASP A 270 19.43 -6.93 12.56
C ASP A 270 19.46 -6.47 11.10
N VAL A 271 20.34 -7.07 10.29
CA VAL A 271 20.34 -6.94 8.83
C VAL A 271 19.48 -8.06 8.25
N ILE A 272 18.25 -7.71 7.87
CA ILE A 272 17.28 -8.70 7.39
C ILE A 272 17.42 -9.02 5.91
N ALA A 273 18.01 -8.10 5.13
CA ALA A 273 18.22 -8.31 3.71
C ALA A 273 19.42 -7.52 3.20
N GLU A 274 20.16 -8.08 2.25
CA GLU A 274 21.24 -7.38 1.55
C GLU A 274 21.20 -7.67 0.05
N GLY A 275 21.71 -6.71 -0.71
CA GLY A 275 22.00 -6.86 -2.14
C GLY A 275 23.14 -5.96 -2.54
N GLY A 276 23.57 -6.03 -3.81
CA GLY A 276 24.79 -5.37 -4.27
C GLY A 276 24.91 -3.85 -4.02
N LYS A 277 23.81 -3.13 -3.77
CA LYS A 277 23.80 -1.69 -3.46
C LYS A 277 22.92 -1.31 -2.26
N PHE A 278 22.49 -2.28 -1.45
CA PHE A 278 21.60 -1.97 -0.34
C PHE A 278 21.72 -2.94 0.83
N LYS A 279 21.28 -2.45 1.99
CA LYS A 279 21.01 -3.25 3.19
C LYS A 279 19.65 -2.86 3.74
N VAL A 280 18.95 -3.79 4.36
CA VAL A 280 17.68 -3.57 5.03
C VAL A 280 17.81 -3.96 6.49
N LEU A 281 17.49 -3.03 7.38
CA LEU A 281 17.59 -3.13 8.83
C LEU A 281 16.20 -3.02 9.46
N SER A 282 16.00 -3.68 10.60
CA SER A 282 14.76 -3.57 11.40
C SER A 282 15.04 -3.00 12.79
N LEU A 283 15.48 -1.74 12.90
CA LEU A 283 15.92 -1.14 14.16
C LEU A 283 15.22 0.18 14.46
N ASP A 284 15.19 0.55 15.75
CA ASP A 284 14.93 1.94 16.13
C ASP A 284 16.06 2.84 15.58
N ILE A 285 15.70 3.94 14.92
CA ILE A 285 16.63 4.93 14.38
C ILE A 285 17.66 5.40 15.42
N ARG A 286 17.28 5.50 16.70
CA ARG A 286 18.14 5.89 17.83
C ARG A 286 19.29 4.90 18.08
N GLN A 287 19.12 3.65 17.64
CA GLN A 287 20.08 2.56 17.82
C GLN A 287 21.01 2.37 16.61
N LEU A 288 20.69 2.96 15.45
CA LEU A 288 21.45 2.78 14.21
C LEU A 288 22.94 3.10 14.34
N LYS A 289 23.30 4.13 15.12
CA LYS A 289 24.71 4.50 15.38
C LYS A 289 25.56 3.41 16.04
N ASN A 290 24.92 2.39 16.61
CA ASN A 290 25.60 1.28 17.27
C ASN A 290 25.92 0.14 16.29
N VAL A 291 25.31 0.17 15.09
CA VAL A 291 25.38 -0.89 14.07
C VAL A 291 25.99 -0.36 12.77
N LEU A 292 25.83 0.93 12.50
CA LEU A 292 26.37 1.61 11.33
C LEU A 292 27.57 2.48 11.72
N ASP A 293 28.74 2.15 11.16
CA ASP A 293 29.99 2.90 11.36
C ASP A 293 30.24 3.95 10.26
N GLU A 294 29.46 3.91 9.17
CA GLU A 294 29.65 4.78 8.01
C GLU A 294 28.86 6.09 8.09
N LYS A 295 29.37 7.11 7.39
CA LYS A 295 28.69 8.41 7.25
C LYS A 295 27.97 8.46 5.90
N PHE A 296 26.68 8.77 5.95
CA PHE A 296 25.84 8.92 4.77
C PHE A 296 25.86 10.35 4.24
N ASP A 297 25.69 10.51 2.94
CA ASP A 297 25.50 11.84 2.36
C ASP A 297 24.11 12.38 2.74
N ILE A 298 23.08 11.55 2.67
CA ILE A 298 21.69 11.90 2.92
C ILE A 298 21.06 10.93 3.94
N CYS A 299 20.41 11.46 4.98
CA CYS A 299 19.53 10.70 5.87
C CYS A 299 18.09 11.17 5.68
N ILE A 300 17.17 10.26 5.37
CA ILE A 300 15.75 10.56 5.14
C ILE A 300 14.94 10.13 6.35
N ILE A 301 14.05 11.00 6.84
CA ILE A 301 13.08 10.72 7.89
C ILE A 301 11.69 11.04 7.33
N ASP A 302 10.87 10.02 7.14
CA ASP A 302 9.46 10.09 6.74
C ASP A 302 8.60 9.48 7.84
N ALA A 303 8.36 10.26 8.89
CA ALA A 303 7.60 9.81 10.05
C ALA A 303 6.09 9.97 9.82
N PHE A 304 5.27 9.25 10.60
CA PHE A 304 3.83 9.45 10.52
C PHE A 304 3.43 10.90 10.86
N PRO A 305 2.34 11.43 10.26
CA PRO A 305 1.84 12.75 10.59
C PRO A 305 1.59 12.93 12.09
N GLY A 306 2.15 14.01 12.66
CA GLY A 306 1.98 14.37 14.08
C GLY A 306 2.95 13.67 15.04
N ILE A 307 3.93 12.91 14.54
CA ILE A 307 5.04 12.41 15.34
C ILE A 307 6.10 13.51 15.51
N ASP A 308 6.61 13.65 16.73
CA ASP A 308 7.77 14.49 17.00
C ASP A 308 9.03 13.80 16.47
N THR A 309 9.78 14.52 15.63
CA THR A 309 10.96 13.98 14.94
C THR A 309 12.26 14.53 15.50
N GLU A 310 12.26 15.31 16.59
CA GLU A 310 13.46 15.94 17.13
C GLU A 310 14.57 14.91 17.45
N GLU A 311 14.23 13.84 18.19
CA GLU A 311 15.18 12.77 18.52
C GLU A 311 15.64 11.99 17.28
N PHE A 312 14.75 11.83 16.29
CA PHE A 312 15.08 11.13 15.04
C PHE A 312 16.09 11.95 14.23
N VAL A 313 15.89 13.27 14.15
CA VAL A 313 16.81 14.20 13.50
C VAL A 313 18.16 14.23 14.22
N GLU A 314 18.18 14.23 15.55
CA GLU A 314 19.42 14.15 16.33
C GLU A 314 20.19 12.84 16.06
N ALA A 315 19.48 11.71 16.04
CA ALA A 315 20.07 10.40 15.74
C ALA A 315 20.61 10.35 14.30
N ALA A 316 19.82 10.78 13.32
CA ALA A 316 20.21 10.81 11.91
C ALA A 316 21.37 11.77 11.65
N GLY A 317 21.43 12.92 12.33
CA GLY A 317 22.53 13.89 12.22
C GLY A 317 23.87 13.34 12.71
N LYS A 318 23.86 12.30 13.56
CA LYS A 318 25.07 11.55 13.94
C LYS A 318 25.52 10.57 12.87
N LEU A 319 24.72 10.30 11.85
CA LEU A 319 25.01 9.33 10.78
C LEU A 319 25.15 9.97 9.40
N GLY A 320 24.55 11.13 9.14
CA GLY A 320 24.56 11.77 7.82
C GLY A 320 25.10 13.19 7.78
N LYS A 321 25.37 13.68 6.58
CA LYS A 321 25.72 15.10 6.32
C LYS A 321 24.47 15.98 6.22
N GLU A 322 23.46 15.52 5.48
CA GLU A 322 22.19 16.22 5.30
C GLU A 322 21.04 15.36 5.79
N VAL A 323 20.26 15.87 6.75
CA VAL A 323 19.03 15.22 7.24
C VAL A 323 17.84 15.86 6.55
N VAL A 324 17.00 15.03 5.94
CA VAL A 324 15.81 15.44 5.20
C VAL A 324 14.59 14.88 5.90
N VAL A 325 13.74 15.76 6.44
CA VAL A 325 12.44 15.37 7.00
C VAL A 325 11.36 15.58 5.95
N ILE A 326 10.54 14.57 5.73
CA ILE A 326 9.51 14.48 4.70
C ILE A 326 8.11 14.42 5.30
#